data_AF-A0A3D4UI75-F1
#
_entry.id   AF-A0A3D4UI75-F1
#
_cell.length_a   1.000
_cell.length_b   1.000
_cell.length_c   1.000
_cell.angle_alpha   90.00
_cell.angle_beta   90.00
_cell.angle_gamma   90.00
#
_symmetry.space_group_name_H-M   'P 1'
#
loop_
_entity.id
_entity.type
_entity.pdbx_description
1 polymer ?
#
loop_
_entity_poly.entity_id
_entity_poly.type
_entity_poly.pdbx_seq_one_letter_code
_entity_poly.pdbx_strand_id
1 'polypeptide(L)' 'MPEMILSSLTIYFALGVIFAVLFQAFGLRRIDPSTSDATIGFRVLSFPGCAMLWPVLLMKWVKS' A
#
# COMPACT_ATOMS: atom_id res chain seq x y z
N MET A 1 -21.79 -20.45 -6.16
CA MET A 1 -20.34 -20.38 -6.37
C MET A 1 -19.74 -18.95 -6.50
N PRO A 2 -20.47 -17.80 -6.56
CA PRO A 2 -19.81 -16.48 -6.61
C PRO A 2 -19.30 -15.98 -5.24
N GLU A 3 -19.85 -16.49 -4.14
CA GLU A 3 -19.50 -16.08 -2.78
C GLU A 3 -18.00 -16.25 -2.42
N MET A 4 -17.32 -17.26 -2.99
CA MET A 4 -15.88 -17.48 -2.76
C MET A 4 -15.00 -16.42 -3.42
N ILE A 5 -15.39 -15.97 -4.62
CA ILE A 5 -14.64 -14.96 -5.38
C ILE A 5 -14.75 -13.61 -4.65
N LEU A 6 -15.97 -13.27 -4.22
CA LEU A 6 -16.22 -12.01 -3.52
C LEU A 6 -15.47 -11.96 -2.18
N SER A 7 -15.51 -13.04 -1.39
CA SER A 7 -14.79 -13.13 -0.13
C SER A 7 -13.27 -13.01 -0.32
N SER A 8 -12.72 -13.69 -1.32
CA SER A 8 -11.28 -13.63 -1.64
C SER A 8 -10.87 -12.21 -2.05
N LEU A 9 -11.70 -11.54 -2.84
CA LEU A 9 -11.44 -10.17 -3.28
C LEU A 9 -11.53 -9.18 -2.11
N THR A 10 -12.49 -9.35 -1.20
CA THR A 10 -12.61 -8.52 0.01
C THR A 10 -11.38 -8.68 0.90
N ILE A 11 -10.90 -9.91 1.12
CA ILE A 11 -9.69 -10.17 1.92
C ILE A 11 -8.47 -9.52 1.24
N TYR A 12 -8.33 -9.68 -0.07
CA TYR A 12 -7.24 -9.06 -0.83
C TYR A 12 -7.25 -7.53 -0.72
N PHE A 13 -8.43 -6.91 -0.80
CA PHE A 13 -8.58 -5.47 -0.68
C PHE A 13 -8.30 -4.98 0.74
N ALA A 14 -8.81 -5.69 1.76
CA ALA A 14 -8.54 -5.38 3.17
C ALA A 14 -7.04 -5.46 3.49
N LEU A 15 -6.35 -6.48 3.00
CA LEU A 15 -4.90 -6.61 3.12
C LEU A 15 -4.16 -5.47 2.41
N GLY A 16 -4.60 -5.10 1.20
CA GLY A 16 -4.04 -3.97 0.46
C GLY A 16 -4.19 -2.63 1.20
N VAL A 17 -5.33 -2.39 1.84
CA VAL A 17 -5.56 -1.18 2.66
C VAL A 17 -4.65 -1.17 3.89
N ILE A 18 -4.57 -2.28 4.63
CA ILE A 18 -3.68 -2.41 5.79
C ILE A 18 -2.23 -2.18 5.36
N PHE A 19 -1.82 -2.80 4.25
CA PHE A 19 -0.48 -2.63 3.69
C PHE A 19 -0.21 -1.17 3.31
N ALA A 20 -1.14 -0.48 2.65
CA ALA A 20 -0.97 0.92 2.28
C ALA A 20 -0.77 1.84 3.49
N VAL A 21 -1.52 1.61 4.58
CA VAL A 21 -1.36 2.37 5.83
C VAL A 21 0.04 2.13 6.41
N LEU A 22 0.46 0.87 6.53
CA LEU A 22 1.79 0.52 7.04
C LEU A 22 2.91 1.04 6.14
N PHE A 23 2.73 0.95 4.83
CA PHE A 23 3.68 1.39 3.83
C PHE A 23 3.86 2.92 3.87
N GLN A 24 2.79 3.69 4.09
CA GLN A 24 2.93 5.14 4.26
C GLN A 24 3.58 5.54 5.57
N ALA A 25 3.32 4.79 6.65
CA ALA A 25 3.92 5.06 7.96
C ALA A 25 5.41 4.68 8.01
N PHE A 26 5.78 3.51 7.47
CA PHE A 26 7.11 2.92 7.61
C PHE A 26 7.88 2.77 6.29
N GLY A 27 7.21 2.41 5.20
CA GLY A 27 7.83 2.10 3.90
C GLY A 27 8.31 3.34 3.12
N LEU A 28 7.54 4.42 3.13
CA LEU A 28 7.86 5.66 2.39
C LEU A 28 9.22 6.23 2.81
N ARG A 29 9.45 6.35 4.12
CA ARG A 29 10.74 6.83 4.66
C ARG A 29 11.91 5.89 4.39
N ARG A 30 11.65 4.58 4.20
CA ARG A 30 12.69 3.58 3.93
C ARG A 30 13.12 3.54 2.47
N ILE A 31 12.17 3.65 1.55
CA ILE A 31 12.43 3.54 0.11
C ILE A 31 12.96 4.86 -0.46
N ASP A 32 12.45 5.99 0.05
CA ASP A 32 12.91 7.29 -0.40
C ASP A 32 13.03 8.25 0.79
N PRO A 33 14.25 8.39 1.37
CA PRO A 33 14.47 9.36 2.44
C PRO A 33 14.18 10.81 2.00
N SER A 34 14.18 11.09 0.69
CA SER A 34 13.82 12.39 0.10
C SER A 34 12.31 12.68 0.19
N THR A 35 11.46 11.65 0.39
CA THR A 35 10.03 11.86 0.70
C THR A 35 9.75 12.24 2.16
N SER A 36 10.78 12.50 2.98
CA SER A 36 10.58 13.05 4.33
C SER A 36 9.87 14.41 4.30
N ASP A 37 10.01 15.17 3.21
CA ASP A 37 9.33 16.45 2.96
C ASP A 37 7.98 16.30 2.23
N ALA A 38 7.56 15.08 1.89
CA ALA A 38 6.30 14.85 1.20
C ALA A 38 5.13 15.26 2.09
N THR A 39 4.39 16.28 1.63
CA THR A 39 3.22 16.83 2.35
C THR A 39 2.16 15.75 2.58
N ILE A 40 1.39 15.87 3.66
CA ILE A 40 0.27 14.96 3.99
C ILE A 40 -0.67 14.73 2.79
N GLY A 41 -0.88 15.75 1.94
CA GLY A 41 -1.65 15.63 0.70
C GLY A 41 -1.07 14.63 -0.31
N PHE A 42 0.27 14.57 -0.45
CA PHE A 42 0.93 13.60 -1.33
C PHE A 42 0.76 12.17 -0.81
N ARG A 43 0.81 11.96 0.51
CA ARG A 43 0.48 10.68 1.13
C ARG A 43 -0.97 10.28 0.85
N VAL A 44 -1.94 11.15 1.10
CA VAL A 44 -3.35 10.83 0.83
C VAL A 44 -3.61 10.50 -0.64
N LEU A 45 -3.01 11.25 -1.57
CA LEU A 45 -3.18 11.00 -3.01
C LEU A 45 -2.49 9.71 -3.47
N SER A 46 -1.35 9.37 -2.87
CA SER A 46 -0.60 8.14 -3.16
C SER A 46 -1.19 6.90 -2.50
N PHE A 47 -2.04 7.08 -1.48
CA PHE A 47 -2.68 6.01 -0.71
C PHE A 47 -3.49 5.03 -1.58
N PRO A 48 -4.46 5.47 -2.40
CA PRO A 48 -5.21 4.55 -3.26
C PRO A 48 -4.30 3.83 -4.25
N GLY A 49 -3.29 4.49 -4.80
CA GLY A 49 -2.29 3.87 -5.66
C GLY A 49 -1.47 2.78 -4.96
N CYS A 50 -1.04 3.03 -3.71
CA CYS A 50 -0.31 2.07 -2.90
C CYS A 50 -1.19 0.87 -2.50
N ALA A 51 -2.45 1.10 -2.16
CA ALA A 51 -3.40 0.03 -1.81
C ALA A 51 -3.72 -0.86 -3.01
N MET A 52 -3.82 -0.27 -4.20
CA MET A 52 -4.13 -0.99 -5.43
C MET A 52 -2.93 -1.77 -5.98
N LEU A 53 -1.72 -1.23 -5.82
CA LEU A 53 -0.45 -1.85 -6.25
C LEU A 53 0.32 -2.52 -5.10
N TRP A 54 -0.35 -2.83 -4.00
CA TRP A 54 0.28 -3.36 -2.78
C TRP A 54 1.21 -4.56 -2.99
N PRO A 55 0.96 -5.56 -3.86
CA PRO A 55 1.86 -6.69 -4.01
C PRO A 55 3.18 -6.28 -4.68
N VAL A 56 3.11 -5.34 -5.63
CA VAL A 56 4.28 -4.81 -6.34
C VAL A 56 5.11 -3.95 -5.40
N LEU A 57 4.45 -3.09 -4.59
CA LEU A 57 5.13 -2.30 -3.58
C LEU A 57 5.74 -3.18 -2.48
N LEU A 58 5.04 -4.24 -2.04
CA LEU A 58 5.57 -5.22 -1.10
C LEU A 58 6.86 -5.87 -1.64
N MET A 59 6.85 -6.35 -2.88
CA MET A 59 8.06 -6.91 -3.52
C MET A 59 9.20 -5.89 -3.56
N LYS A 60 8.90 -4.63 -3.92
CA LYS A 60 9.90 -3.56 -3.91
C LYS A 60 10.44 -3.26 -2.51
N TRP A 61 9.57 -3.26 -1.51
CA TRP A 61 9.92 -2.97 -0.13
C TRP A 61 10.76 -4.05 0.52
N VAL A 62 10.51 -5.32 0.22
CA VAL A 62 11.31 -6.46 0.70
C VAL A 62 12.68 -6.52 0.01
N LYS A 63 12.77 -6.06 -1.24
CA LYS A 63 14.01 -6.07 -2.02
C LYS A 63 14.94 -4.88 -1.71
N SER A 64 14.44 -3.83 -1.09
CA SER A 64 15.15 -2.59 -0.78
C SER A 64 15.71 -2.57 0.63
#